data_AF-A0A147JUA1-F1
#
_entry.id   AF-A0A147JUA1-F1
#
_cell.length_a   1.000
_cell.length_b   1.000
_cell.length_c   1.000
_cell.angle_alpha   90.00
_cell.angle_beta   90.00
_cell.angle_gamma   90.00
#
_symmetry.space_group_name_H-M   'P 1'
#
loop_
_entity.id
_entity.type
_entity.pdbx_description
1 polymer ?
#
loop_
_entity_poly.entity_id
_entity_poly.type
_entity_poly.pdbx_seq_one_letter_code
_entity_poly.pdbx_strand_id
1 'polypeptide(L)'
;MVERSELDWIAQKASELLVDKVKDGPLTDRDIKLAFEIFAETRLKRLSVAFADERERARAVDHIMTELQEYARRLNDEHWPRGKT
;
A
#
# COMPACT_ATOMS: atom_id res chain seq x y z
N MET A 1 -1.92 5.46 -20.30
CA MET A 1 -1.27 6.08 -19.13
C MET A 1 -2.21 5.90 -17.96
N VAL A 2 -1.73 5.31 -16.88
CA VAL A 2 -2.56 5.08 -15.68
C VAL A 2 -2.71 6.42 -14.95
N GLU A 3 -3.96 6.79 -14.63
CA GLU A 3 -4.22 8.03 -13.92
C GLU A 3 -3.78 7.94 -12.45
N ARG A 4 -3.30 9.05 -11.88
CA ARG A 4 -2.90 9.11 -10.47
C ARG A 4 -4.04 8.76 -9.52
N SER A 5 -5.27 9.16 -9.86
CA SER A 5 -6.51 8.81 -9.15
C SER A 5 -6.72 7.30 -9.03
N GLU A 6 -6.41 6.52 -10.08
CA GLU A 6 -6.51 5.05 -10.04
C GLU A 6 -5.45 4.46 -9.10
N LEU A 7 -4.22 5.00 -9.11
CA LEU A 7 -3.16 4.55 -8.19
C LEU A 7 -3.48 4.88 -6.73
N ASP A 8 -4.02 6.07 -6.47
CA ASP A 8 -4.47 6.48 -5.14
C ASP A 8 -5.60 5.57 -4.64
N TRP A 9 -6.56 5.24 -5.51
CA TRP A 9 -7.63 4.29 -5.19
C TRP A 9 -7.09 2.88 -4.89
N ILE A 10 -6.10 2.40 -5.65
CA ILE A 10 -5.45 1.11 -5.41
C ILE A 10 -4.76 1.10 -4.03
N ALA A 11 -4.01 2.16 -3.72
CA ALA A 11 -3.33 2.29 -2.44
C ALA A 11 -4.33 2.33 -1.28
N GLN A 12 -5.44 3.07 -1.42
CA GLN A 12 -6.52 3.10 -0.44
C GLN A 12 -7.10 1.70 -0.21
N LYS A 13 -7.36 0.92 -1.26
CA LYS A 13 -7.91 -0.42 -1.13
C LYS A 13 -6.96 -1.43 -0.53
N ALA A 14 -5.67 -1.38 -0.88
CA ALA A 14 -4.67 -2.19 -0.21
C ALA A 14 -4.52 -1.82 1.27
N SER A 15 -4.68 -0.54 1.62
CA SER A 15 -4.59 -0.05 2.99
C SER A 15 -5.66 -0.60 3.93
N GLU A 16 -6.84 -0.98 3.41
CA GLU A 16 -7.92 -1.58 4.21
C GLU A 16 -7.46 -2.86 4.94
N LEU A 17 -6.54 -3.64 4.33
CA LEU A 17 -5.97 -4.84 4.97
C LEU A 17 -5.11 -4.52 6.19
N LEU A 18 -4.48 -3.35 6.21
CA LEU A 18 -3.62 -2.91 7.30
C LEU A 18 -4.43 -2.47 8.53
N VAL A 19 -5.64 -1.93 8.31
CA VAL A 19 -6.56 -1.51 9.38
C VAL A 19 -6.97 -2.68 10.27
N ASP A 20 -7.19 -3.85 9.69
CA ASP A 20 -7.49 -5.05 10.48
C ASP A 20 -6.22 -5.64 11.09
N LYS A 21 -5.11 -5.65 10.34
CA LYS A 21 -3.87 -6.26 10.81
C LYS A 21 -3.25 -5.53 12.01
N VAL A 22 -3.35 -4.20 12.08
CA VAL A 22 -2.76 -3.41 13.19
C VAL A 22 -3.38 -3.76 14.54
N LYS A 23 -4.59 -4.33 14.57
CA LYS A 23 -5.25 -4.77 15.81
C LYS A 23 -4.54 -5.96 16.47
N ASP A 24 -3.81 -6.76 15.68
CA ASP A 24 -3.05 -7.91 16.18
C ASP A 24 -1.68 -7.52 16.75
N GLY A 25 -1.14 -6.37 16.33
CA GLY A 25 0.21 -5.93 16.66
C GLY A 25 0.71 -4.83 15.73
N PRO A 26 1.89 -4.23 16.02
CA PRO A 26 2.50 -3.23 15.14
C PRO A 26 2.75 -3.79 13.75
N LEU A 27 2.36 -3.02 12.73
CA LEU A 27 2.55 -3.35 11.32
C LEU A 27 4.04 -3.31 10.96
N THR A 28 4.48 -4.33 10.25
CA THR A 28 5.85 -4.47 9.75
C THR A 28 5.92 -4.26 8.23
N ASP A 29 7.13 -4.11 7.69
CA ASP A 29 7.37 -4.07 6.24
C ASP A 29 6.81 -5.31 5.52
N ARG A 30 6.79 -6.46 6.19
CA ARG A 30 6.21 -7.68 5.66
C ARG A 30 4.69 -7.58 5.51
N ASP A 31 4.01 -6.98 6.48
CA ASP A 31 2.56 -6.79 6.43
C ASP A 31 2.18 -5.79 5.32
N ILE A 32 2.97 -4.72 5.16
CA ILE A 32 2.82 -3.74 4.08
C ILE A 32 2.99 -4.42 2.72
N LYS A 33 4.05 -5.21 2.54
CA LYS A 33 4.29 -5.95 1.30
C LYS A 33 3.17 -6.93 1.00
N LEU A 34 2.65 -7.62 2.01
CA LEU A 34 1.56 -8.57 1.84
C LEU A 34 0.27 -7.86 1.41
N ALA A 35 -0.04 -6.69 2.00
CA ALA A 35 -1.19 -5.89 1.59
C ALA A 35 -1.09 -5.44 0.12
N PHE A 36 0.11 -5.06 -0.32
CA PHE A 36 0.39 -4.76 -1.72
C PHE A 36 0.18 -6.00 -2.63
N GLU A 37 0.78 -7.14 -2.28
CA GLU A 37 0.72 -8.37 -3.08
C GLU A 37 -0.72 -8.91 -3.23
N ILE A 38 -1.52 -8.88 -2.16
CA ILE A 38 -2.90 -9.37 -2.17
C ILE A 38 -3.77 -8.58 -3.15
N PHE A 39 -3.66 -7.24 -3.15
CA PHE A 39 -4.58 -6.39 -3.90
C PHE A 39 -3.91 -5.61 -5.04
N ALA A 40 -2.94 -4.76 -4.70
CA ALA A 40 -2.34 -3.81 -5.61
C ALA A 40 -1.59 -4.48 -6.77
N GLU A 41 -0.82 -5.53 -6.49
CA GLU A 41 -0.06 -6.24 -7.53
C GLU A 41 -0.98 -6.84 -8.59
N THR A 42 -2.07 -7.49 -8.16
CA THR A 42 -3.08 -8.06 -9.06
C THR A 42 -3.74 -6.98 -9.91
N ARG A 43 -4.05 -5.82 -9.33
CA ARG A 43 -4.68 -4.71 -10.05
C ARG A 43 -3.71 -4.08 -11.06
N LEU A 44 -2.46 -3.85 -10.69
CA LEU A 44 -1.41 -3.36 -11.59
C LEU A 44 -1.14 -4.34 -12.75
N LYS A 45 -1.14 -5.65 -12.50
CA LYS A 45 -1.03 -6.67 -13.55
C LYS A 45 -2.17 -6.55 -14.58
N ARG A 46 -3.40 -6.30 -14.13
CA ARG A 46 -4.55 -6.06 -15.03
C ARG A 46 -4.44 -4.76 -15.82
N LEU A 47 -3.73 -3.77 -15.28
CA LEU A 47 -3.44 -2.49 -15.94
C LEU A 47 -2.15 -2.53 -16.78
N SER A 48 -1.52 -3.70 -16.97
CA SER A 48 -0.24 -3.83 -17.67
C SER A 48 -0.21 -3.15 -19.05
N VAL A 49 -1.29 -3.25 -19.81
CA VAL A 49 -1.44 -2.63 -21.14
C VAL A 49 -1.61 -1.10 -21.11
N ALA A 50 -1.92 -0.52 -19.94
CA ALA A 50 -2.12 0.91 -19.78
C ALA A 50 -0.82 1.68 -19.47
N PHE A 51 0.24 0.97 -19.09
CA PHE A 51 1.58 1.52 -18.92
C PHE A 51 2.30 1.62 -20.26
N ALA A 52 3.01 2.72 -20.48
CA ALA A 52 3.83 2.93 -21.67
C ALA A 52 5.11 2.10 -21.64
N ASP A 53 5.70 1.91 -20.46
CA ASP A 53 6.92 1.13 -20.25
C ASP A 53 7.05 0.60 -18.82
N GLU A 54 8.08 -0.21 -18.57
CA GLU A 54 8.37 -0.76 -17.24
C GLU A 54 8.73 0.33 -16.22
N ARG A 55 9.23 1.49 -16.66
CA ARG A 55 9.56 2.59 -15.73
C ARG A 55 8.29 3.26 -15.21
N GLU A 56 7.25 3.42 -16.04
CA GLU A 56 5.93 3.89 -15.61
C GLU A 56 5.31 2.91 -14.62
N ARG A 57 5.41 1.61 -14.91
CA ARG A 57 4.95 0.57 -13.98
C ARG A 57 5.71 0.62 -12.66
N ALA A 58 7.04 0.76 -12.69
CA ALA A 58 7.86 0.88 -11.47
C ALA A 58 7.46 2.10 -10.64
N ARG A 59 7.24 3.27 -11.27
CA ARG A 59 6.76 4.48 -10.57
C ARG A 59 5.38 4.27 -9.93
N ALA A 60 4.50 3.53 -10.58
CA ALA A 60 3.19 3.20 -10.01
C ALA A 60 3.31 2.27 -8.78
N VAL A 61 4.21 1.29 -8.83
CA VAL A 61 4.53 0.44 -7.67
C VAL A 61 5.09 1.28 -6.52
N ASP A 62 6.08 2.12 -6.79
CA ASP A 62 6.72 2.96 -5.79
C ASP A 62 5.73 3.91 -5.11
N HIS A 63 4.84 4.52 -5.90
CA HIS A 63 3.76 5.38 -5.39
C HIS A 63 2.87 4.62 -4.41
N ILE A 64 2.34 3.46 -4.80
CA ILE A 64 1.45 2.67 -3.94
C ILE A 64 2.18 2.20 -2.68
N MET A 65 3.43 1.74 -2.80
CA MET A 65 4.22 1.30 -1.65
C MET A 65 4.49 2.45 -0.67
N THR A 66 4.77 3.65 -1.17
CA THR A 66 4.97 4.84 -0.33
C THR A 66 3.71 5.14 0.45
N GLU A 67 2.55 5.21 -0.21
CA GLU A 67 1.27 5.48 0.46
C GLU A 67 0.94 4.43 1.53
N LEU A 68 1.19 3.14 1.26
CA LEU A 68 0.98 2.08 2.23
C LEU A 68 1.91 2.20 3.44
N GLN A 69 3.18 2.55 3.23
CA GLN A 69 4.14 2.78 4.31
C GLN A 69 3.72 3.97 5.19
N GLU A 70 3.30 5.06 4.58
CA GLU A 70 2.85 6.24 5.32
C GLU A 70 1.56 5.96 6.11
N TYR A 71 0.65 5.20 5.54
CA TYR A 71 -0.57 4.77 6.22
C TYR A 71 -0.28 3.80 7.37
N ALA A 72 0.58 2.80 7.16
CA ALA A 72 0.99 1.86 8.20
C ALA A 72 1.67 2.55 9.39
N ARG A 73 2.54 3.54 9.11
CA ARG A 73 3.17 4.36 10.15
C ARG A 73 2.12 5.11 10.98
N ARG A 74 1.14 5.76 10.34
CA ARG A 74 0.05 6.45 11.04
C ARG A 74 -0.75 5.50 11.92
N LEU A 75 -1.15 4.34 11.39
CA LEU A 75 -1.86 3.31 12.15
C LEU A 75 -1.04 2.81 13.35
N ASN A 76 0.26 2.58 13.17
CA ASN A 76 1.14 2.19 14.25
C ASN A 76 1.24 3.27 15.34
N ASP A 77 1.36 4.54 14.97
CA ASP A 77 1.41 5.65 15.94
C ASP A 77 0.08 5.81 16.70
N GLU A 78 -1.05 5.58 16.02
CA GLU A 78 -2.40 5.65 16.60
C GLU A 78 -2.71 4.48 17.54
N HIS A 79 -2.36 3.25 17.15
CA HIS A 79 -2.71 2.03 17.89
C HIS A 79 -1.63 1.56 18.87
N TRP A 80 -0.36 1.85 18.59
CA TRP A 80 0.80 1.38 19.35
C TRP A 80 1.78 2.53 19.66
N PRO A 81 1.32 3.62 20.33
CA PRO A 81 2.16 4.78 20.62
C PRO A 81 3.35 4.38 21.49
N ARG A 82 4.55 4.72 21.04
CA ARG A 82 5.79 4.49 21.78
C ARG A 82 5.78 5.36 23.05
N GLY A 83 5.44 4.79 24.20
CA GLY A 83 5.55 5.47 25.50
C GLY A 83 4.36 5.38 26.48
N LYS A 84 3.51 4.36 26.40
CA LYS A 84 2.59 4.02 27.51
C LYS A 84 2.86 2.61 28.04
N THR A 85 3.98 2.47 28.73
CA THR A 85 4.25 1.41 29.73
C THR A 85 4.86 2.08 30.93
#